data_AF-A0A847VXM2-F1
#
_entry.id   AF-A0A847VXM2-F1
#
_cell.length_a   1.000
_cell.length_b   1.000
_cell.length_c   1.000
_cell.angle_alpha   90.00
_cell.angle_beta   90.00
_cell.angle_gamma   90.00
#
_symmetry.space_group_name_H-M   'P 1'
#
loop_
_entity.id
_entity.type
_entity.pdbx_description
1 polymer ?
#
loop_
_entity_poly.entity_id
_entity_poly.type
_entity_poly.pdbx_seq_one_letter_code
_entity_poly.pdbx_strand_id
1 'polypeptide(L)'
;MTAKEIFDNGMALMATNRQEDFTLVQYIVPWINQALAESLAAENSIRLYEGREELATPQQVASENDEIEYNDRLQQYALSYFIASLVASDDGDTYRAEDFRRRYVVALSEVSKLIPTEVVDVYDMGD
;
A
#
# COMPACT_ATOMS: atom_id res chain seq x y z
N MET A 1 -8.10 -9.89 -1.70
CA MET A 1 -9.06 -8.79 -1.96
C MET A 1 -8.77 -8.26 -3.34
N THR A 2 -9.80 -7.84 -4.06
CA THR A 2 -9.63 -7.26 -5.40
C THR A 2 -9.19 -5.79 -5.33
N ALA A 3 -8.58 -5.30 -6.42
CA ALA A 3 -8.28 -3.88 -6.58
C ALA A 3 -9.52 -2.98 -6.37
N LYS A 4 -10.68 -3.44 -6.85
CA LYS A 4 -12.00 -2.81 -6.68
C LYS A 4 -12.38 -2.67 -5.21
N GLU A 5 -12.24 -3.73 -4.42
CA GLU A 5 -12.59 -3.73 -2.99
C GLU A 5 -11.72 -2.77 -2.18
N ILE A 6 -10.42 -2.71 -2.48
CA ILE A 6 -9.51 -1.77 -1.83
C ILE A 6 -9.89 -0.33 -2.17
N PHE A 7 -10.19 -0.07 -3.44
CA PHE A 7 -10.65 1.25 -3.86
C PHE A 7 -11.95 1.65 -3.17
N ASP A 8 -12.94 0.75 -3.14
CA ASP A 8 -14.23 0.97 -2.48
C ASP A 8 -14.06 1.26 -0.99
N ASN A 9 -13.13 0.58 -0.30
CA ASN A 9 -12.81 0.87 1.09
C ASN A 9 -12.21 2.28 1.27
N GLY A 10 -11.33 2.72 0.35
CA GLY A 10 -10.80 4.07 0.35
C GLY A 10 -11.89 5.14 0.16
N MET A 11 -12.82 4.92 -0.77
CA MET A 11 -13.99 5.79 -0.97
C MET A 11 -14.87 5.85 0.28
N ALA A 12 -15.09 4.70 0.95
CA ALA A 12 -15.88 4.63 2.16
C ALA A 12 -15.26 5.45 3.32
N LEU A 13 -13.93 5.51 3.42
CA LEU A 13 -13.23 6.39 4.38
C LEU A 13 -13.47 7.89 4.10
N MET A 14 -13.76 8.22 2.84
CA MET A 14 -14.16 9.55 2.41
C MET A 14 -15.65 9.83 2.60
N ALA A 15 -16.43 8.85 3.07
CA ALA A 15 -17.89 8.89 3.17
C ALA A 15 -18.57 9.11 1.80
N THR A 16 -17.98 8.57 0.74
CA THR A 16 -18.49 8.56 -0.63
C THR A 16 -18.43 7.13 -1.21
N ASN A 17 -18.92 6.95 -2.43
CA ASN A 17 -18.84 5.70 -3.16
C ASN A 17 -18.76 5.96 -4.67
N ARG A 18 -18.49 4.91 -5.45
CA ARG A 18 -18.33 5.00 -6.91
C ARG A 18 -19.60 5.36 -7.69
N GLN A 19 -20.78 5.24 -7.08
CA GLN A 19 -22.02 5.67 -7.73
C GLN A 19 -22.18 7.19 -7.62
N GLU A 20 -21.74 7.76 -6.49
CA GLU A 20 -21.72 9.21 -6.25
C GLU A 20 -20.59 9.90 -7.01
N ASP A 21 -19.43 9.25 -7.10
CA ASP A 21 -18.29 9.73 -7.90
C ASP A 21 -17.79 8.68 -8.90
N PHE A 22 -18.52 8.57 -10.01
CA PHE A 22 -18.19 7.65 -11.09
C PHE A 22 -16.95 8.08 -11.89
N THR A 23 -16.51 9.33 -11.75
CA THR A 23 -15.39 9.86 -12.54
C THR A 23 -14.05 9.29 -12.09
N LEU A 24 -13.97 8.87 -10.82
CA LEU A 24 -12.76 8.27 -10.25
C LEU A 24 -12.58 6.79 -10.58
N VAL A 25 -13.61 6.11 -11.09
CA VAL A 25 -13.58 4.67 -11.41
C VAL A 25 -12.51 4.33 -12.44
N GLN A 26 -12.22 5.25 -13.36
CA GLN A 26 -11.16 5.08 -14.36
C GLN A 26 -9.74 5.01 -13.74
N TYR A 27 -9.58 5.47 -12.49
CA TYR A 27 -8.29 5.53 -11.81
C TYR A 27 -8.04 4.35 -10.86
N ILE A 28 -8.98 3.41 -10.72
CA ILE A 28 -8.82 2.25 -9.82
C ILE A 28 -7.51 1.51 -10.11
N VAL A 29 -7.31 1.05 -11.35
CA VAL A 29 -6.12 0.29 -11.75
C VAL A 29 -4.82 1.09 -11.55
N PRO A 30 -4.65 2.31 -12.08
CA PRO A 30 -3.39 3.04 -11.92
C PRO A 30 -3.10 3.40 -10.46
N TRP A 31 -4.10 3.79 -9.65
CA TRP A 31 -3.87 4.12 -8.25
C TRP A 31 -3.53 2.90 -7.40
N ILE A 32 -4.16 1.75 -7.67
CA ILE A 32 -3.80 0.50 -7.00
C ILE A 32 -2.37 0.07 -7.38
N ASN A 33 -2.00 0.14 -8.66
CA ASN A 33 -0.63 -0.17 -9.09
C ASN A 33 0.41 0.74 -8.42
N GLN A 34 0.08 2.02 -8.23
CA GLN A 34 0.94 2.94 -7.49
C GLN A 34 1.05 2.56 -6.00
N ALA A 35 -0.07 2.22 -5.36
CA ALA A 35 -0.09 1.80 -3.96
C ALA A 35 0.70 0.50 -3.72
N LEU A 36 0.63 -0.45 -4.65
CA LEU A 36 1.41 -1.70 -4.63
C LEU A 36 2.90 -1.42 -4.81
N ALA A 37 3.27 -0.56 -5.76
CA ALA A 37 4.65 -0.16 -5.96
C ALA A 37 5.27 0.47 -4.71
N GLU A 38 4.52 1.35 -4.03
CA GLU A 38 5.03 2.01 -2.84
C GLU A 38 5.12 1.09 -1.62
N SER A 39 4.19 0.14 -1.49
CA SER A 39 4.16 -0.80 -0.36
C SER A 39 5.06 -2.04 -0.54
N LEU A 40 5.76 -2.17 -1.68
CA LEU A 40 6.62 -3.31 -1.99
C LEU A 40 7.63 -3.62 -0.89
N ALA A 41 8.30 -2.60 -0.33
CA ALA A 41 9.28 -2.81 0.72
C ALA A 41 8.65 -3.40 2.00
N ALA A 42 7.47 -2.92 2.37
CA ALA A 42 6.73 -3.44 3.52
C ALA A 42 6.29 -4.89 3.26
N GLU A 43 5.77 -5.19 2.07
CA GLU A 43 5.40 -6.56 1.67
C GLU A 43 6.60 -7.51 1.69
N ASN A 44 7.73 -7.10 1.12
CA ASN A 44 8.95 -7.91 1.13
C ASN A 44 9.48 -8.15 2.55
N SER A 45 9.38 -7.16 3.45
CA SER A 45 9.73 -7.36 4.85
C SER A 45 8.89 -8.47 5.52
N ILE A 46 7.59 -8.54 5.19
CA ILE A 46 6.68 -9.57 5.69
C ILE A 46 7.01 -10.92 5.07
N ARG A 47 7.24 -10.96 3.75
CA ARG A 47 7.61 -12.19 3.02
C ARG A 47 8.86 -12.82 3.62
N LEU A 48 9.94 -12.04 3.77
CA LEU A 48 11.19 -12.53 4.36
C LEU A 48 10.99 -13.05 5.79
N TYR A 49 10.25 -12.32 6.62
CA TYR A 49 9.95 -12.75 7.99
C TYR A 49 9.18 -14.09 8.04
N GLU A 50 8.31 -14.33 7.06
CA GLU A 50 7.55 -15.57 6.91
C GLU A 50 8.30 -16.67 6.13
N GLY A 51 9.56 -16.44 5.76
CA GLY A 51 10.36 -17.39 4.98
C GLY A 51 9.91 -17.53 3.51
N ARG A 52 9.18 -16.54 2.98
CA ARG A 52 8.80 -16.43 1.57
C ARG A 52 9.84 -15.64 0.80
N GLU A 53 9.99 -15.94 -0.49
CA GLU A 53 10.86 -15.19 -1.39
C GLU A 53 10.33 -13.76 -1.59
N GLU A 54 11.26 -12.81 -1.66
CA GLU A 54 10.97 -11.42 -1.99
C GLU A 54 10.43 -11.28 -3.41
N LEU A 55 9.53 -10.32 -3.59
CA LEU A 55 9.12 -9.89 -4.93
C LEU A 55 10.20 -8.97 -5.49
N ALA A 56 10.75 -9.31 -6.66
CA ALA A 56 11.68 -8.46 -7.39
C ALA A 56 11.02 -7.18 -7.93
N THR A 57 9.72 -7.27 -8.24
CA THR A 57 8.90 -6.17 -8.77
C THR A 57 7.55 -6.16 -8.08
N PRO A 58 6.90 -4.99 -7.92
CA PRO A 58 5.57 -4.96 -7.33
C PRO A 58 4.57 -5.72 -8.22
N GLN A 59 3.53 -6.28 -7.60
CA GLN A 59 2.42 -6.83 -8.35
C GLN A 59 1.83 -5.73 -9.25
N GLN A 60 1.43 -6.10 -10.47
CA GLN A 60 0.70 -5.23 -11.38
C GLN A 60 -0.68 -5.84 -11.61
N VAL A 61 -1.72 -5.05 -11.40
CA VAL A 61 -3.09 -5.38 -11.79
C VAL A 61 -3.41 -4.78 -13.16
N ALA A 62 -4.12 -5.52 -13.98
CA ALA A 62 -4.63 -5.12 -15.29
C ALA A 62 -6.13 -4.80 -15.26
N SER A 63 -6.85 -5.24 -14.22
CA SER A 63 -8.28 -5.09 -14.06
C SER A 63 -8.65 -4.75 -12.61
N GLU A 64 -9.78 -4.06 -12.41
CA GLU A 64 -10.30 -3.81 -11.06
C GLU A 64 -10.67 -5.11 -10.32
N ASN A 65 -10.92 -6.20 -11.05
CA ASN A 65 -11.29 -7.48 -10.46
C ASN A 65 -10.08 -8.38 -10.15
N ASP A 66 -8.86 -7.93 -10.42
CA ASP A 66 -7.67 -8.71 -10.10
C ASP A 66 -7.47 -8.77 -8.58
N GLU A 67 -7.19 -9.97 -8.09
CA GLU A 67 -6.86 -10.23 -6.69
C GLU A 67 -5.48 -9.66 -6.36
N ILE A 68 -5.38 -9.02 -5.20
CA ILE A 68 -4.12 -8.57 -4.63
C ILE A 68 -3.52 -9.68 -3.78
N GLU A 69 -2.23 -9.96 -3.97
CA GLU A 69 -1.48 -11.04 -3.31
C GLU A 69 -0.60 -10.54 -2.14
N TYR A 70 -0.73 -9.27 -1.79
CA TYR A 70 0.02 -8.67 -0.67
C TYR A 70 -0.54 -9.17 0.67
N ASN A 71 0.15 -8.94 1.77
CA ASN A 71 -0.36 -9.32 3.08
C ASN A 71 -1.72 -8.65 3.38
N ASP A 72 -2.67 -9.39 3.97
CA ASP A 72 -4.01 -8.89 4.26
C ASP A 72 -4.03 -7.58 5.06
N ARG A 73 -3.06 -7.37 5.97
CA ARG A 73 -2.97 -6.13 6.76
C ARG A 73 -2.60 -4.93 5.89
N LEU A 74 -1.79 -5.13 4.85
CA LEU A 74 -1.53 -4.10 3.84
C LEU A 74 -2.80 -3.83 3.03
N GLN A 75 -3.47 -4.88 2.55
CA GLN A 75 -4.68 -4.77 1.72
C GLN A 75 -5.81 -4.02 2.42
N GLN A 76 -6.11 -4.41 3.66
CA GLN A 76 -7.28 -3.91 4.39
C GLN A 76 -7.09 -2.47 4.88
N TYR A 77 -5.90 -2.16 5.42
CA TYR A 77 -5.67 -0.89 6.11
C TYR A 77 -4.85 0.09 5.28
N ALA A 78 -3.61 -0.29 4.93
CA ALA A 78 -2.68 0.64 4.30
C ALA A 78 -3.20 1.08 2.93
N LEU A 79 -3.47 0.15 2.02
CA LEU A 79 -3.83 0.50 0.64
C LEU A 79 -5.13 1.34 0.58
N SER A 80 -6.10 1.09 1.47
CA SER A 80 -7.32 1.91 1.60
C SER A 80 -7.02 3.36 2.00
N TYR A 81 -6.07 3.61 2.93
CA TYR A 81 -5.65 4.97 3.29
C TYR A 81 -4.95 5.69 2.13
N PHE A 82 -4.16 4.96 1.34
CA PHE A 82 -3.55 5.54 0.16
C PHE A 82 -4.63 6.03 -0.82
N ILE A 83 -5.64 5.20 -1.12
CA ILE A 83 -6.75 5.62 -1.99
C ILE A 83 -7.50 6.82 -1.41
N ALA A 84 -7.85 6.80 -0.11
CA ALA A 84 -8.52 7.92 0.54
C ALA A 84 -7.72 9.23 0.44
N SER A 85 -6.38 9.16 0.48
CA SER A 85 -5.53 10.34 0.31
C SER A 85 -5.60 10.94 -1.10
N LEU A 86 -5.72 10.09 -2.13
CA LEU A 86 -5.85 10.54 -3.51
C LEU A 86 -7.22 11.15 -3.79
N VAL A 87 -8.28 10.50 -3.28
CA VAL A 87 -9.66 11.02 -3.38
C VAL A 87 -9.77 12.39 -2.69
N ALA A 88 -9.25 12.52 -1.47
CA ALA A 88 -9.22 13.80 -0.77
C ALA A 88 -8.41 14.88 -1.52
N SER A 89 -7.32 14.49 -2.19
CA SER A 89 -6.54 15.42 -3.00
C SER A 89 -7.29 15.89 -4.23
N ASP A 90 -8.09 15.02 -4.86
CA ASP A 90 -8.94 15.37 -6.01
C ASP A 90 -10.08 16.30 -5.61
N ASP A 91 -10.69 16.05 -4.44
CA ASP A 91 -11.70 16.92 -3.81
C ASP A 91 -11.15 18.29 -3.38
N GLY A 92 -9.83 18.51 -3.45
CA GLY A 92 -9.16 19.73 -3.00
C GLY A 92 -9.04 19.85 -1.48
N ASP A 93 -9.36 18.80 -0.71
CA ASP A 93 -9.19 18.73 0.74
C ASP A 93 -7.76 18.30 1.09
N THR A 94 -6.83 19.25 0.97
CA THR A 94 -5.40 19.00 1.22
C THR A 94 -5.11 18.52 2.65
N TYR A 95 -5.90 18.99 3.63
CA TYR A 95 -5.74 18.57 5.02
C TYR A 95 -6.04 17.08 5.20
N ARG A 96 -7.18 16.61 4.66
CA ARG A 96 -7.53 15.17 4.71
C ARG A 96 -6.59 14.34 3.86
N ALA A 97 -6.17 14.83 2.70
CA ALA A 97 -5.20 14.16 1.85
C ALA A 97 -3.91 13.87 2.61
N GLU A 98 -3.33 14.89 3.26
CA GLU A 98 -2.14 14.72 4.09
C GLU A 98 -2.39 13.81 5.30
N ASP A 99 -3.56 13.87 5.93
CA ASP A 99 -3.88 13.01 7.07
C ASP A 99 -3.92 11.53 6.70
N PHE A 100 -4.65 11.18 5.64
CA PHE A 100 -4.68 9.81 5.15
C PHE A 100 -3.32 9.34 4.65
N ARG A 101 -2.57 10.25 4.01
CA ARG A 101 -1.20 9.96 3.59
C ARG A 101 -0.29 9.64 4.78
N ARG A 102 -0.40 10.38 5.89
CA ARG A 102 0.32 10.06 7.14
C ARG A 102 -0.09 8.71 7.71
N ARG A 103 -1.40 8.42 7.77
CA ARG A 103 -1.92 7.12 8.25
C ARG A 103 -1.43 5.96 7.40
N TYR A 104 -1.33 6.13 6.09
CA TYR A 104 -0.74 5.14 5.19
C TYR A 104 0.71 4.84 5.56
N VAL A 105 1.56 5.86 5.71
CA VAL A 105 2.98 5.68 6.07
C VAL A 105 3.13 5.00 7.43
N VAL A 106 2.32 5.40 8.41
CA VAL A 106 2.30 4.75 9.73
C VAL A 106 1.89 3.28 9.60
N ALA A 107 0.83 2.98 8.85
CA ALA A 107 0.38 1.62 8.64
C ALA A 107 1.45 0.74 7.97
N LEU A 108 2.17 1.26 6.96
CA LEU A 108 3.31 0.55 6.36
C LEU A 108 4.38 0.21 7.41
N SER A 109 4.73 1.18 8.27
CA SER A 109 5.71 0.98 9.32
C SER A 109 5.25 -0.04 10.36
N GLU A 110 3.96 -0.06 10.72
CA GLU A 110 3.41 -0.98 11.74
C GLU A 110 3.35 -2.44 11.26
N VAL A 111 3.09 -2.66 9.97
CA VAL A 111 3.03 -4.02 9.41
C VAL A 111 4.40 -4.55 9.03
N SER A 112 5.36 -3.65 8.75
CA SER A 112 6.73 -4.01 8.41
C SER A 112 7.39 -4.82 9.53
N LYS A 113 8.17 -5.83 9.14
CA LYS A 113 8.84 -6.72 10.09
C LYS A 113 10.31 -6.37 10.22
N LEU A 114 10.81 -6.41 11.46
CA LEU A 114 12.24 -6.34 11.72
C LEU A 114 12.86 -7.69 11.39
N ILE A 115 13.87 -7.67 10.51
CA ILE A 115 14.68 -8.83 10.19
C ILE A 115 16.06 -8.58 10.80
N PRO A 116 16.46 -9.31 11.86
CA PRO A 116 17.80 -9.23 12.39
C PRO A 116 18.78 -9.65 11.29
N THR A 117 19.74 -8.78 10.97
CA THR A 117 20.83 -9.10 10.05
C THR A 117 22.12 -9.17 10.85
N GLU A 118 23.03 -10.09 10.49
CA GLU A 118 24.35 -10.13 11.10
C GLU A 118 25.13 -8.87 10.71
N VAL A 119 25.68 -8.19 11.71
CA VAL A 119 26.59 -7.07 11.48
C VAL A 119 27.93 -7.66 11.05
N VAL A 120 28.28 -7.44 9.78
CA VAL A 120 29.62 -7.78 9.28
C VAL A 120 30.58 -6.67 9.70
N ASP A 121 31.50 -6.99 10.60
CA ASP A 121 32.59 -6.08 10.94
C ASP A 121 33.56 -6.00 9.74
N VAL A 122 33.64 -4.82 9.12
CA VAL A 122 34.54 -4.52 7.99
C VAL A 122 35.83 -3.85 8.43
N TYR A 123 36.02 -3.62 9.74
CA TYR A 123 37.19 -2.94 10.31
C TYR A 123 38.14 -3.89 11.03
N ASP A 124 37.91 -5.20 10.98
CA ASP A 124 38.89 -6.21 11.40
C ASP A 124 40.04 -6.30 10.38
N MET A 125 40.82 -5.23 10.27
CA MET A 125 42.17 -5.29 9.69
C MET A 125 43.09 -5.80 10.79
N GLY A 126 43.34 -7.12 10.77
CA GLY A 126 44.14 -7.81 11.76
C GLY A 126 45.56 -7.25 11.96
N ASP A 127 46.00 -7.40 13.22
CA ASP A 127 47.34 -7.32 13.84
C ASP A 127 48.38 -6.29 13.31
#